data_AF-A0A1A8VIQ4-F1
#
_entry.id   AF-A0A1A8VIQ4-F1
#
_cell.length_a   1.000
_cell.length_b   1.000
_cell.length_c   1.000
_cell.angle_alpha   90.00
_cell.angle_beta   90.00
_cell.angle_gamma   90.00
#
_symmetry.space_group_name_H-M   'P 1'
#
loop_
_entity.id
_entity.type
_entity.pdbx_description
1 polymer ?
#
loop_
_entity_poly.entity_id
_entity_poly.type
_entity_poly.pdbx_seq_one_letter_code
_entity_poly.pdbx_strand_id
1 'polypeptide(L)'
;MPESSLFKDGRRSSVESRTPPLRQLSQSLQPLHRNPHTISIFCSEHNVQECLSHINMEVSSLGLPPVWSELDGSSVLNVVAVLNRMYDLIQLHHKSLRTVENMEVEQLKLNSNVDFLKLTTTRLKEQLDVSKRENTGLLERERQLLLKVKSLQNCLKNEKEEVQKLQNIIASRASQYNHDMKRKEREFNKLKERLNQLLADKKERKQAIDVLNNIGRADGKRSLWKTEKTEAKHEGEMYKTLLNDYDSRQRELVLENAELKKVLHQMKKEMMSVLRSRKLSLRGEKADLSGTQAASEEDEEEVFDSELTCVHAREKLTNSIRLQWRRLKSHVERLDSQVSLTQMSKSTTGDPVPPRETCEKEMERLKLEIQQCKDFIQTQQHHLQQKLSTPCDEDAALLLNDSYMLQEKERLRGEWKNLEEQRTIFEKERSNFTEAAIRLSHERKVFEEDRATWLKHHFL
;
A
#
# COMPACT_ATOMS: atom_id res chain seq x y z
N MET A 1 -29.79 -16.48 -18.80
CA MET A 1 -29.71 -17.64 -19.72
C MET A 1 -28.27 -17.77 -20.17
N PRO A 2 -27.68 -18.97 -20.09
CA PRO A 2 -26.24 -19.14 -20.02
C PRO A 2 -25.64 -19.53 -21.37
N GLU A 3 -24.44 -19.06 -21.66
CA GLU A 3 -23.50 -19.86 -22.44
C GLU A 3 -22.24 -20.08 -21.59
N SER A 4 -22.12 -21.34 -21.21
CA SER A 4 -21.06 -21.94 -20.42
C SER A 4 -20.07 -22.64 -21.34
N SER A 5 -18.83 -22.69 -20.85
CA SER A 5 -17.81 -23.74 -21.05
C SER A 5 -17.14 -23.89 -22.41
N LEU A 6 -15.82 -23.65 -22.42
CA LEU A 6 -14.80 -24.71 -22.57
C LEU A 6 -13.39 -24.12 -22.38
N PHE A 7 -13.03 -23.80 -21.12
CA PHE A 7 -11.62 -23.77 -20.75
C PHE A 7 -11.17 -25.22 -20.57
N LYS A 8 -10.45 -25.74 -21.57
CA LYS A 8 -9.72 -27.01 -21.47
C LYS A 8 -8.69 -26.88 -20.35
N ASP A 9 -8.85 -27.70 -19.34
CA ASP A 9 -7.85 -28.01 -18.33
C ASP A 9 -6.56 -28.44 -19.04
N GLY A 10 -5.60 -27.53 -19.11
CA GLY A 10 -4.23 -27.84 -19.47
C GLY A 10 -3.63 -28.64 -18.33
N ARG A 11 -3.73 -29.98 -18.43
CA ARG A 11 -3.00 -30.94 -17.60
C ARG A 11 -1.59 -30.39 -17.36
N ARG A 12 -1.29 -30.05 -16.11
CA ARG A 12 0.08 -29.87 -15.64
C ARG A 12 0.79 -31.20 -15.84
N SER A 13 1.49 -31.31 -16.95
CA SER A 13 2.53 -32.30 -17.16
C SER A 13 3.66 -31.95 -16.21
N SER A 14 3.63 -32.51 -15.01
CA SER A 14 4.83 -32.66 -14.19
C SER A 14 5.80 -33.53 -14.99
N VAL A 15 6.66 -32.89 -15.78
CA VAL A 15 7.84 -33.55 -16.33
C VAL A 15 8.79 -33.71 -15.15
N GLU A 16 8.54 -34.77 -14.41
CA GLU A 16 9.48 -35.34 -13.48
C GLU A 16 10.67 -35.79 -14.33
N SER A 17 11.69 -34.93 -14.43
CA SER A 17 12.98 -35.28 -14.99
C SER A 17 13.66 -36.27 -14.05
N ARG A 18 13.16 -37.52 -14.07
CA ARG A 18 13.91 -38.69 -13.62
C ARG A 18 15.15 -38.77 -14.48
N THR A 19 16.24 -38.26 -13.93
CA THR A 19 17.58 -38.67 -14.33
C THR A 19 17.62 -40.20 -14.29
N PRO A 20 18.09 -40.87 -15.36
CA PRO A 20 18.22 -42.32 -15.32
C PRO A 20 19.21 -42.68 -14.22
N PRO A 21 19.06 -43.84 -13.54
CA PRO A 21 20.10 -44.29 -12.64
C PRO A 21 21.34 -44.50 -13.51
N LEU A 22 22.37 -43.69 -13.27
CA LEU A 22 23.71 -44.04 -13.74
C LEU A 22 23.96 -45.44 -13.19
N ARG A 23 23.95 -46.43 -14.09
CA ARG A 23 24.57 -47.72 -13.80
C ARG A 23 25.99 -47.38 -13.37
N GLN A 24 26.23 -47.51 -12.08
CA GLN A 24 27.56 -47.63 -11.52
C GLN A 24 28.21 -48.83 -12.19
N LEU A 25 28.85 -48.61 -13.34
CA LEU A 25 30.00 -49.41 -13.72
C LEU A 25 31.15 -48.95 -12.83
N SER A 26 31.03 -49.33 -11.55
CA SER A 26 32.15 -49.43 -10.63
C SER A 26 32.98 -50.65 -11.04
N GLN A 27 33.55 -50.64 -12.24
CA GLN A 27 34.76 -51.42 -12.45
C GLN A 27 35.86 -50.66 -11.73
N SER A 28 36.03 -51.07 -10.48
CA SER A 28 37.14 -50.74 -9.60
C SER A 28 38.47 -50.92 -10.33
N LEU A 29 38.95 -49.88 -10.99
CA LEU A 29 40.37 -49.63 -11.12
C LEU A 29 40.72 -48.71 -9.96
N GLN A 30 40.92 -49.32 -8.79
CA GLN A 30 41.56 -48.63 -7.68
C GLN A 30 42.91 -48.09 -8.19
N PRO A 31 43.24 -46.82 -7.94
CA PRO A 31 44.61 -46.37 -8.09
C PRO A 31 45.42 -47.21 -7.10
N LEU A 32 46.25 -48.10 -7.63
CA LEU A 32 47.28 -48.79 -6.86
C LEU A 32 48.18 -47.69 -6.29
N HIS A 33 47.87 -47.29 -5.06
CA HIS A 33 48.75 -46.47 -4.23
C HIS A 33 49.98 -47.32 -3.96
N ARG A 34 50.96 -47.22 -4.85
CA ARG A 34 52.20 -47.99 -4.81
C ARG A 34 53.00 -47.47 -3.63
N ASN A 35 52.97 -48.20 -2.53
CA ASN A 35 53.86 -48.00 -1.41
C ASN A 35 55.30 -48.16 -1.94
N PRO A 36 56.19 -47.15 -1.86
CA PRO A 36 57.45 -47.18 -2.59
C PRO A 36 58.50 -48.15 -2.02
N HIS A 37 58.22 -48.87 -0.93
CA HIS A 37 59.23 -49.65 -0.20
C HIS A 37 58.78 -51.07 0.13
N THR A 38 58.81 -51.95 -0.87
CA THR A 38 59.17 -53.38 -0.70
C THR A 38 59.47 -53.93 -2.09
N ILE A 39 60.74 -53.89 -2.49
CA ILE A 39 61.22 -54.65 -3.65
C ILE A 39 61.32 -56.10 -3.16
N SER A 40 60.17 -56.79 -3.14
CA SER A 40 60.16 -58.24 -3.04
C SER A 40 60.80 -58.78 -4.31
N ILE A 41 61.79 -59.66 -4.17
CA ILE A 41 62.45 -60.30 -5.31
C ILE A 41 61.38 -61.11 -6.06
N PHE A 42 61.02 -60.66 -7.26
CA PHE A 42 59.95 -61.27 -8.06
C PHE A 42 60.36 -62.65 -8.61
N CYS A 43 61.62 -62.83 -9.00
CA CYS A 43 62.15 -64.04 -9.60
C CYS A 43 63.42 -64.50 -8.86
N SER A 44 63.49 -65.79 -8.55
CA SER A 44 64.55 -66.53 -7.86
C SER A 44 64.82 -67.82 -8.63
N GLU A 45 65.96 -68.48 -8.40
CA GLU A 45 66.32 -69.72 -9.13
C GLU A 45 65.26 -70.84 -9.03
N HIS A 46 64.45 -70.84 -7.98
CA HIS A 46 63.48 -71.90 -7.69
C HIS A 46 62.10 -71.66 -8.35
N ASN A 47 61.80 -70.43 -8.77
CA ASN A 47 60.49 -70.05 -9.33
C ASN A 47 60.59 -69.46 -10.75
N VAL A 48 61.74 -69.55 -11.41
CA VAL A 48 61.97 -68.98 -12.76
C VAL A 48 60.90 -69.42 -13.76
N GLN A 49 60.54 -70.70 -13.80
CA GLN A 49 59.57 -71.22 -14.77
C GLN A 49 58.15 -70.68 -14.53
N GLU A 50 57.77 -70.54 -13.26
CA GLU A 50 56.48 -69.94 -12.87
C GLU A 50 56.48 -68.43 -13.17
N CYS A 51 57.55 -67.72 -12.82
CA CYS A 51 57.73 -66.29 -13.11
C CYS A 51 57.73 -65.99 -14.61
N LEU A 52 58.35 -66.85 -15.40
CA LEU A 52 58.23 -66.82 -16.85
C LEU A 52 56.73 -66.94 -17.19
N SER A 53 56.09 -68.09 -16.99
CA SER A 53 54.68 -68.29 -17.37
C SER A 53 53.75 -67.12 -17.00
N HIS A 54 53.92 -66.54 -15.80
CA HIS A 54 53.23 -65.35 -15.33
C HIS A 54 53.49 -64.10 -16.18
N ILE A 55 54.75 -63.78 -16.49
CA ILE A 55 55.09 -62.65 -17.39
C ILE A 55 54.51 -62.88 -18.79
N ASN A 56 54.47 -64.11 -19.35
CA ASN A 56 53.87 -64.31 -20.69
C ASN A 56 52.38 -64.03 -20.66
N MET A 57 51.71 -64.48 -19.60
CA MET A 57 50.28 -64.26 -19.42
C MET A 57 49.96 -62.77 -19.28
N GLU A 58 50.75 -62.02 -18.51
CA GLU A 58 50.58 -60.57 -18.34
C GLU A 58 50.92 -59.78 -19.61
N VAL A 59 51.99 -60.13 -20.31
CA VAL A 59 52.35 -59.50 -21.59
C VAL A 59 51.25 -59.79 -22.62
N SER A 60 50.70 -61.01 -22.64
CA SER A 60 49.58 -61.37 -23.51
C SER A 60 48.28 -60.67 -23.13
N SER A 61 48.01 -60.45 -21.84
CA SER A 61 46.82 -59.72 -21.35
C SER A 61 46.86 -58.25 -21.77
N LEU A 62 48.06 -57.68 -21.88
CA LEU A 62 48.32 -56.34 -22.43
C LEU A 62 48.29 -56.30 -23.97
N GLY A 63 48.02 -57.43 -24.63
CA GLY A 63 47.96 -57.55 -26.09
C GLY A 63 49.32 -57.63 -26.79
N LEU A 64 50.39 -57.89 -26.03
CA LEU A 64 51.74 -58.05 -26.56
C LEU A 64 52.08 -59.54 -26.75
N PRO A 65 52.82 -59.91 -27.81
CA PRO A 65 53.26 -61.30 -28.02
C PRO A 65 54.16 -61.82 -26.90
N PRO A 66 54.15 -63.14 -26.63
CA PRO A 66 54.96 -63.76 -25.58
C PRO A 66 56.45 -63.48 -25.76
N VAL A 67 57.16 -63.34 -24.64
CA VAL A 67 58.58 -62.98 -24.57
C VAL A 67 59.48 -64.20 -24.80
N TRP A 68 58.98 -65.41 -24.52
CA TRP A 68 59.61 -66.68 -24.84
C TRP A 68 58.58 -67.67 -25.40
N SER A 69 59.07 -68.60 -26.23
CA SER A 69 58.31 -69.73 -26.76
C SER A 69 59.25 -70.93 -26.83
N GLU A 70 58.84 -72.07 -26.28
CA GLU A 70 59.59 -73.33 -26.37
C GLU A 70 59.46 -73.88 -27.79
N LEU A 71 60.42 -73.59 -28.67
CA LEU A 71 60.61 -74.32 -29.92
C LEU A 71 61.96 -75.05 -29.86
N ASP A 72 61.92 -76.37 -30.07
CA ASP A 72 63.07 -77.28 -30.26
C ASP A 72 64.02 -77.52 -29.08
N GLY A 73 63.50 -77.79 -27.88
CA GLY A 73 64.24 -78.53 -26.83
C GLY A 73 65.51 -77.84 -26.28
N SER A 74 65.77 -76.60 -26.67
CA SER A 74 66.89 -75.77 -26.24
C SER A 74 66.35 -74.43 -25.73
N SER A 75 66.29 -74.30 -24.40
CA SER A 75 65.71 -73.16 -23.66
C SER A 75 66.57 -71.89 -23.75
N VAL A 76 66.77 -71.33 -24.94
CA VAL A 76 67.57 -70.11 -25.11
C VAL A 76 66.65 -68.89 -25.12
N LEU A 77 66.76 -68.09 -24.07
CA LEU A 77 66.09 -66.80 -23.95
C LEU A 77 66.52 -65.88 -25.11
N ASN A 78 65.56 -65.49 -25.96
CA ASN A 78 65.84 -64.51 -27.02
C ASN A 78 65.93 -63.11 -26.40
N VAL A 79 67.15 -62.68 -26.08
CA VAL A 79 67.44 -61.37 -25.47
C VAL A 79 66.87 -60.21 -26.29
N VAL A 80 66.86 -60.33 -27.63
CA VAL A 80 66.29 -59.30 -28.51
C VAL A 80 64.78 -59.22 -28.36
N ALA A 81 64.09 -60.36 -28.28
CA ALA A 81 62.65 -60.40 -28.02
C ALA A 81 62.30 -59.82 -26.65
N VAL A 82 63.08 -60.13 -25.61
CA VAL A 82 62.93 -59.56 -24.26
C VAL A 82 63.09 -58.05 -24.27
N LEU A 83 64.18 -57.52 -24.86
CA LEU A 83 64.44 -56.09 -24.90
C LEU A 83 63.37 -55.32 -25.67
N ASN A 84 62.91 -55.86 -26.81
CA ASN A 84 61.82 -55.25 -27.57
C ASN A 84 60.51 -55.26 -26.78
N ARG A 85 60.20 -56.33 -26.05
CA ARG A 85 59.00 -56.39 -25.21
C ARG A 85 59.07 -55.45 -24.01
N MET A 86 60.23 -55.32 -23.38
CA MET A 86 60.47 -54.32 -22.35
C MET A 86 60.27 -52.90 -22.90
N TYR A 87 60.78 -52.62 -24.11
CA TYR A 87 60.56 -51.34 -24.78
C TYR A 87 59.07 -51.10 -25.08
N ASP A 88 58.36 -52.08 -25.63
CA ASP A 88 56.91 -52.00 -25.87
C ASP A 88 56.14 -51.73 -24.57
N LEU A 89 56.51 -52.39 -23.47
CA LEU A 89 55.90 -52.20 -22.15
C LEU A 89 56.12 -50.78 -21.61
N ILE A 90 57.33 -50.23 -21.78
CA ILE A 90 57.67 -48.85 -21.41
C ILE A 90 56.86 -47.86 -22.26
N GLN A 91 56.75 -48.08 -23.57
CA GLN A 91 55.95 -47.23 -24.45
C GLN A 91 54.47 -47.28 -24.11
N LEU A 92 53.94 -48.49 -23.83
CA LEU A 92 52.57 -48.67 -23.37
C LEU A 92 52.32 -47.96 -22.03
N HIS A 93 53.26 -48.06 -21.10
CA HIS A 93 53.20 -47.35 -19.81
C HIS A 93 53.17 -45.84 -20.01
N HIS A 94 54.08 -45.26 -20.81
CA HIS A 94 54.08 -43.83 -21.12
C HIS A 94 52.82 -43.36 -21.84
N LYS A 95 52.22 -44.20 -22.70
CA LYS A 95 50.94 -43.90 -23.35
C LYS A 95 49.78 -43.94 -22.36
N SER A 96 49.76 -44.95 -21.48
CA SER A 96 48.75 -45.08 -20.42
C SER A 96 48.82 -43.89 -19.48
N LEU A 97 50.01 -43.49 -19.03
CA LEU A 97 50.20 -42.36 -18.12
C LEU A 97 49.67 -41.06 -18.74
N ARG A 98 50.04 -40.76 -19.99
CA ARG A 98 49.50 -39.61 -20.73
C ARG A 98 47.98 -39.66 -20.88
N THR A 99 47.41 -40.85 -21.06
CA THR A 99 45.95 -41.01 -21.16
C THR A 99 45.27 -40.70 -19.82
N VAL A 100 45.83 -41.19 -18.71
CA VAL A 100 45.34 -40.90 -17.35
C VAL A 100 45.44 -39.42 -17.04
N GLU A 101 46.59 -38.78 -17.28
CA GLU A 101 46.78 -37.33 -17.09
C GLU A 101 45.76 -36.51 -17.90
N ASN A 102 45.52 -36.88 -19.16
CA ASN A 102 44.50 -36.22 -19.98
C ASN A 102 43.09 -36.38 -19.40
N MET A 103 42.74 -37.57 -18.91
CA MET A 103 41.44 -37.80 -18.27
C MET A 103 41.29 -37.00 -16.98
N GLU A 104 42.34 -36.88 -16.16
CA GLU A 104 42.33 -36.08 -14.93
C GLU A 104 42.11 -34.59 -15.24
N VAL A 105 42.78 -34.07 -16.27
CA VAL A 105 42.58 -32.69 -16.74
C VAL A 105 41.14 -32.46 -17.21
N GLU A 106 40.58 -33.37 -18.01
CA GLU A 106 39.19 -33.27 -18.46
C GLU A 106 38.20 -33.40 -17.28
N GLN A 107 38.50 -34.25 -16.29
CA GLN A 107 37.71 -34.37 -15.08
C GLN A 107 37.69 -33.05 -14.29
N LEU A 108 38.83 -32.38 -14.14
CA LEU A 108 38.91 -31.08 -13.47
C LEU A 108 38.10 -30.00 -14.22
N LYS A 109 38.16 -29.98 -15.56
CA LYS A 109 37.36 -29.06 -16.39
C LYS A 109 35.86 -29.32 -16.20
N LEU A 110 35.44 -30.59 -16.25
CA LEU A 110 34.04 -30.97 -16.07
C LEU A 110 33.54 -30.62 -14.66
N ASN A 111 34.35 -30.84 -13.62
CA ASN A 111 33.99 -30.45 -12.25
C ASN A 111 33.80 -28.93 -12.13
N SER A 112 34.69 -28.13 -12.70
CA SER A 112 34.57 -26.67 -12.73
C SER A 112 33.29 -26.22 -13.45
N ASN A 113 32.97 -26.84 -14.61
CA ASN A 113 31.74 -26.57 -15.34
C ASN A 113 30.49 -26.92 -14.52
N VAL A 114 30.50 -28.06 -13.82
CA VAL A 114 29.41 -28.48 -12.95
C VAL A 114 29.20 -27.48 -11.82
N ASP A 115 30.26 -26.99 -11.20
CA ASP A 115 30.15 -26.00 -10.11
C ASP A 115 29.66 -24.64 -10.62
N PHE A 116 30.09 -24.21 -11.80
CA PHE A 116 29.55 -23.03 -12.48
C PHE A 116 28.05 -23.19 -12.78
N LEU A 117 27.63 -24.34 -13.30
CA LEU A 117 26.22 -24.63 -13.58
C LEU A 117 25.38 -24.69 -12.30
N LYS A 118 25.92 -25.22 -11.19
CA LYS A 118 25.24 -25.17 -9.89
C LYS A 118 25.05 -23.74 -9.42
N LEU A 119 26.09 -22.90 -9.47
CA LEU A 119 26.04 -21.51 -9.04
C LEU A 119 25.05 -20.68 -9.86
N THR A 120 25.05 -20.85 -11.18
CA THR A 120 24.09 -20.15 -12.06
C THR A 120 22.67 -20.65 -11.81
N THR A 121 22.48 -21.94 -11.59
CA THR A 121 21.18 -22.53 -11.24
C THR A 121 20.66 -21.98 -9.91
N THR A 122 21.48 -21.87 -8.86
CA THR A 122 21.06 -21.31 -7.57
C THR A 122 20.69 -19.84 -7.72
N ARG A 123 21.51 -19.05 -8.43
CA ARG A 123 21.22 -17.63 -8.69
C ARG A 123 19.88 -17.43 -9.41
N LEU A 124 19.61 -18.24 -10.44
CA LEU A 124 18.36 -18.17 -11.19
C LEU A 124 17.15 -18.58 -10.34
N LYS A 125 17.30 -19.57 -9.45
CA LYS A 125 16.25 -19.94 -8.48
C LYS A 125 15.95 -18.81 -7.50
N GLU A 126 16.97 -18.15 -6.96
CA GLU A 126 16.80 -17.02 -6.06
C GLU A 126 16.09 -15.85 -6.76
N GLN A 127 16.49 -15.51 -7.98
CA GLN A 127 15.81 -14.48 -8.78
C GLN A 127 14.34 -14.83 -9.07
N LEU A 128 14.07 -16.10 -9.40
CA LEU A 128 12.71 -16.58 -9.59
C LEU A 128 11.87 -16.43 -8.31
N ASP A 129 12.43 -16.76 -7.15
CA ASP A 129 11.72 -16.69 -5.87
C ASP A 129 11.55 -15.24 -5.37
N VAL A 130 12.46 -14.33 -5.73
CA VAL A 130 12.25 -12.88 -5.57
C VAL A 130 11.07 -12.42 -6.44
N SER A 131 11.10 -12.72 -7.74
CA SER A 131 10.06 -12.33 -8.69
C SER A 131 8.68 -12.88 -8.29
N LYS A 132 8.59 -14.13 -7.81
CA LYS A 132 7.34 -14.71 -7.30
C LYS A 132 6.79 -13.96 -6.08
N ARG A 133 7.66 -13.56 -5.15
CA ARG A 133 7.26 -12.78 -3.96
C ARG A 133 6.76 -11.40 -4.34
N GLU A 134 7.47 -10.72 -5.26
CA GLU A 134 7.05 -9.44 -5.80
C GLU A 134 5.69 -9.53 -6.50
N ASN A 135 5.50 -10.55 -7.34
CA ASN A 135 4.24 -10.80 -8.04
C ASN A 135 3.07 -11.03 -7.06
N THR A 136 3.31 -11.77 -5.98
CA THR A 136 2.29 -11.97 -4.93
C THR A 136 1.95 -10.66 -4.23
N GLY A 137 2.95 -9.81 -3.97
CA GLY A 137 2.74 -8.46 -3.44
C GLY A 137 1.97 -7.54 -4.40
N LEU A 138 2.18 -7.66 -5.71
CA LEU A 138 1.42 -6.92 -6.72
C LEU A 138 -0.04 -7.38 -6.78
N LEU A 139 -0.30 -8.69 -6.78
CA LEU A 139 -1.65 -9.26 -6.79
C LEU A 139 -2.48 -8.81 -5.57
N GLU A 140 -1.88 -8.75 -4.37
CA GLU A 140 -2.59 -8.27 -3.18
C GLU A 140 -2.87 -6.76 -3.25
N ARG A 141 -1.95 -5.95 -3.81
CA ARG A 141 -2.23 -4.52 -4.06
C ARG A 141 -3.35 -4.34 -5.08
N GLU A 142 -3.34 -5.11 -6.17
CA GLU A 142 -4.40 -5.09 -7.17
C GLU A 142 -5.75 -5.43 -6.54
N ARG A 143 -5.80 -6.48 -5.71
CA ARG A 143 -7.01 -6.84 -4.95
C ARG A 143 -7.51 -5.69 -4.07
N GLN A 144 -6.62 -5.02 -3.33
CA GLN A 144 -6.98 -3.88 -2.49
C GLN A 144 -7.52 -2.70 -3.30
N LEU A 145 -6.89 -2.40 -4.44
CA LEU A 145 -7.37 -1.36 -5.35
C LEU A 145 -8.74 -1.70 -5.95
N LEU A 146 -8.96 -2.96 -6.35
CA LEU A 146 -10.27 -3.43 -6.84
C LEU A 146 -11.37 -3.27 -5.79
N LEU A 147 -11.08 -3.59 -4.52
CA LEU A 147 -12.03 -3.37 -3.42
C LEU A 147 -12.32 -1.88 -3.21
N LYS A 148 -11.29 -1.03 -3.27
CA LYS A 148 -11.45 0.43 -3.17
C LYS A 148 -12.30 0.99 -4.31
N VAL A 149 -12.06 0.55 -5.54
CA VAL A 149 -12.86 0.94 -6.72
C VAL A 149 -14.32 0.53 -6.53
N LYS A 150 -14.60 -0.71 -6.11
CA LYS A 150 -15.97 -1.17 -5.84
C LYS A 150 -16.66 -0.33 -4.76
N SER A 151 -15.95 0.00 -3.68
CA SER A 151 -16.48 0.87 -2.63
C SER A 151 -16.81 2.26 -3.17
N LEU A 152 -15.92 2.87 -3.95
CA LEU A 152 -16.15 4.19 -4.54
C LEU A 152 -17.30 4.18 -5.56
N GLN A 153 -17.43 3.11 -6.35
CA GLN A 153 -18.56 2.92 -7.26
C GLN A 153 -19.89 2.88 -6.51
N ASN A 154 -19.95 2.18 -5.37
CA ASN A 154 -21.14 2.16 -4.53
C ASN A 154 -21.45 3.54 -3.93
N CYS A 155 -20.44 4.26 -3.41
CA CYS A 155 -20.65 5.63 -2.93
C CYS A 155 -21.19 6.54 -4.04
N LEU A 156 -20.57 6.50 -5.23
CA LEU A 156 -21.01 7.29 -6.38
C LEU A 156 -22.46 6.96 -6.78
N LYS A 157 -22.84 5.68 -6.72
CA LYS A 157 -24.21 5.25 -7.00
C LYS A 157 -25.19 5.85 -5.98
N ASN A 158 -24.87 5.76 -4.69
CA ASN A 158 -25.70 6.32 -3.62
C ASN A 158 -25.86 7.84 -3.77
N GLU A 159 -24.76 8.57 -4.02
CA GLU A 159 -24.80 10.02 -4.24
C GLU A 159 -25.66 10.39 -5.46
N LYS A 160 -25.58 9.62 -6.55
CA LYS A 160 -26.47 9.82 -7.72
C LYS A 160 -27.94 9.62 -7.37
N GLU A 161 -28.25 8.60 -6.57
CA GLU A 161 -29.62 8.35 -6.10
C GLU A 161 -30.12 9.48 -5.20
N GLU A 162 -29.30 10.00 -4.29
CA GLU A 162 -29.65 11.15 -3.44
C GLU A 162 -29.84 12.43 -4.25
N VAL A 163 -28.95 12.73 -5.21
CA VAL A 163 -29.12 13.87 -6.13
C VAL A 163 -30.44 13.74 -6.90
N GLN A 164 -30.77 12.55 -7.40
CA GLN A 164 -32.04 12.33 -8.11
C GLN A 164 -33.25 12.54 -7.19
N LYS A 165 -33.20 12.07 -5.94
CA LYS A 165 -34.26 12.30 -4.95
C LYS A 165 -34.44 13.79 -4.67
N LEU A 166 -33.35 14.52 -4.44
CA LEU A 166 -33.39 15.97 -4.20
C LEU A 166 -33.91 16.74 -5.41
N GLN A 167 -33.51 16.35 -6.63
CA GLN A 167 -34.02 16.94 -7.85
C GLN A 167 -35.54 16.74 -8.01
N ASN A 168 -36.04 15.55 -7.68
CA ASN A 168 -37.48 15.27 -7.66
C ASN A 168 -38.21 16.14 -6.61
N ILE A 169 -37.64 16.31 -5.42
CA ILE A 169 -38.21 17.18 -4.37
C ILE A 169 -38.25 18.64 -4.85
N ILE A 170 -37.17 19.15 -5.44
CA ILE A 170 -37.10 20.52 -5.97
C ILE A 170 -38.16 20.71 -7.07
N ALA A 171 -38.27 19.78 -8.02
CA ALA A 171 -39.27 19.83 -9.09
C ALA A 171 -40.71 19.82 -8.53
N SER A 172 -40.98 18.96 -7.54
CA SER A 172 -42.29 18.90 -6.88
C SER A 172 -42.64 20.21 -6.17
N ARG A 173 -41.68 20.80 -5.44
CA ARG A 173 -41.84 22.10 -4.77
C ARG A 173 -42.08 23.21 -5.79
N ALA A 174 -41.30 23.27 -6.87
CA ALA A 174 -41.49 24.25 -7.93
C ALA A 174 -42.89 24.17 -8.55
N SER A 175 -43.42 22.96 -8.76
CA SER A 175 -44.80 22.75 -9.21
C SER A 175 -45.83 23.27 -8.21
N GLN A 176 -45.64 22.96 -6.91
CA GLN A 176 -46.51 23.43 -5.83
C GLN A 176 -46.52 24.98 -5.72
N TYR A 177 -45.34 25.61 -5.72
CA TYR A 177 -45.23 27.07 -5.70
C TYR A 177 -45.92 27.72 -6.90
N ASN A 178 -45.76 27.16 -8.10
CA ASN A 178 -46.45 27.64 -9.30
C ASN A 178 -47.97 27.55 -9.17
N HIS A 179 -48.50 26.44 -8.63
CA HIS A 179 -49.93 26.28 -8.40
C HIS A 179 -50.46 27.32 -7.40
N ASP A 180 -49.75 27.51 -6.27
CA ASP A 180 -50.14 28.45 -5.23
C ASP A 180 -50.03 29.91 -5.69
N MET A 181 -49.00 30.24 -6.48
CA MET A 181 -48.86 31.55 -7.11
C MET A 181 -50.04 31.84 -8.03
N LYS A 182 -50.38 30.93 -8.95
CA LYS A 182 -51.55 31.06 -9.83
C LYS A 182 -52.86 31.19 -9.07
N ARG A 183 -52.98 30.54 -7.90
CA ARG A 183 -54.15 30.67 -7.02
C ARG A 183 -54.24 32.08 -6.42
N LYS A 184 -53.13 32.59 -5.86
CA LYS A 184 -53.04 33.94 -5.32
C LYS A 184 -53.27 35.01 -6.38
N GLU A 185 -52.72 34.85 -7.59
CA GLU A 185 -52.98 35.74 -8.73
C GLU A 185 -54.47 35.81 -9.08
N ARG A 186 -55.16 34.66 -9.11
CA ARG A 186 -56.62 34.60 -9.34
C ARG A 186 -57.40 35.31 -8.24
N GLU A 187 -57.01 35.16 -6.97
CA GLU A 187 -57.66 35.84 -5.84
C GLU A 187 -57.41 37.35 -5.86
N PHE A 188 -56.19 37.77 -6.20
CA PHE A 188 -55.82 39.17 -6.39
C PHE A 188 -56.62 39.81 -7.53
N ASN A 189 -56.73 39.14 -8.67
CA ASN A 189 -57.53 39.62 -9.80
C ASN A 189 -59.01 39.79 -9.42
N LYS A 190 -59.61 38.81 -8.72
CA LYS A 190 -60.98 38.92 -8.19
C LYS A 190 -61.15 40.11 -7.24
N LEU A 191 -60.17 40.35 -6.36
CA LEU A 191 -60.21 41.48 -5.43
C LEU A 191 -60.09 42.82 -6.17
N LYS A 192 -59.21 42.87 -7.18
CA LYS A 192 -59.03 44.04 -8.06
C LYS A 192 -60.30 44.34 -8.84
N GLU A 193 -60.97 43.34 -9.40
CA GLU A 193 -62.25 43.47 -10.07
C GLU A 193 -63.34 44.01 -9.13
N ARG A 194 -63.46 43.46 -7.91
CA ARG A 194 -64.40 43.97 -6.90
C ARG A 194 -64.12 45.42 -6.51
N LEU A 195 -62.86 45.79 -6.34
CA LEU A 195 -62.46 47.16 -6.05
C LEU A 195 -62.85 48.10 -7.21
N ASN A 196 -62.55 47.70 -8.44
CA ASN A 196 -62.92 48.46 -9.62
C ASN A 196 -64.44 48.62 -9.74
N GLN A 197 -65.21 47.57 -9.48
CA GLN A 197 -66.67 47.63 -9.45
C GLN A 197 -67.15 48.62 -8.38
N LEU A 198 -66.63 48.56 -7.15
CA LEU A 198 -67.00 49.51 -6.09
C LEU A 198 -66.63 50.96 -6.43
N LEU A 199 -65.51 51.18 -7.14
CA LEU A 199 -65.12 52.50 -7.60
C LEU A 199 -66.03 53.01 -8.73
N ALA A 200 -66.47 52.13 -9.65
CA ALA A 200 -67.43 52.45 -10.70
C ALA A 200 -68.82 52.77 -10.11
N ASP A 201 -69.34 51.93 -9.22
CA ASP A 201 -70.64 52.12 -8.54
C ASP A 201 -70.67 53.44 -7.74
N LYS A 202 -69.54 53.84 -7.13
CA LYS A 202 -69.41 55.13 -6.42
C LYS A 202 -69.41 56.34 -7.36
N LYS A 203 -69.02 56.18 -8.62
CA LYS A 203 -69.02 57.27 -9.62
C LYS A 203 -70.44 57.55 -10.13
N GLU A 204 -71.29 56.53 -10.17
CA GLU A 204 -72.73 56.68 -10.48
C GLU A 204 -73.54 57.24 -9.30
N ARG A 205 -73.14 56.98 -8.05
CA ARG A 205 -73.78 57.56 -6.84
C ARG A 205 -73.24 58.94 -6.45
N LYS A 206 -73.06 59.85 -7.42
CA LYS A 206 -72.89 61.28 -7.11
C LYS A 206 -74.24 61.91 -6.78
N GLN A 207 -74.78 61.61 -5.60
CA GLN A 207 -75.55 62.52 -4.75
C GLN A 207 -75.97 61.78 -3.46
N ALA A 208 -75.85 62.49 -2.34
CA ALA A 208 -76.16 62.11 -0.96
C ALA A 208 -75.13 61.20 -0.25
N ILE A 209 -74.50 61.77 0.78
CA ILE A 209 -73.90 61.03 1.89
C ILE A 209 -75.07 60.56 2.75
N ASP A 210 -75.41 59.28 2.66
CA ASP A 210 -76.22 58.60 3.67
C ASP A 210 -75.32 57.60 4.41
N VAL A 211 -75.02 57.92 5.66
CA VAL A 211 -74.40 56.98 6.61
C VAL A 211 -75.52 56.08 7.14
N LEU A 212 -75.90 55.08 6.36
CA LEU A 212 -76.91 54.09 6.73
C LEU A 212 -76.39 52.66 6.50
N ASN A 213 -75.31 52.30 7.20
CA ASN A 213 -75.18 51.00 7.87
C ASN A 213 -73.82 50.91 8.58
N ASN A 214 -73.83 50.58 9.87
CA ASN A 214 -72.63 50.12 10.54
C ASN A 214 -72.14 48.86 9.83
N ILE A 215 -70.85 48.78 9.50
CA ILE A 215 -70.23 47.59 8.91
C ILE A 215 -70.20 46.48 9.97
N GLY A 216 -71.32 45.79 10.15
CA GLY A 216 -71.38 44.45 10.72
C GLY A 216 -71.05 43.45 9.63
N ARG A 217 -70.03 42.61 9.83
CA ARG A 217 -69.77 41.47 8.95
C ARG A 217 -71.01 40.55 8.93
N ALA A 218 -71.25 39.86 7.82
CA ALA A 218 -72.36 38.91 7.66
C ALA A 218 -72.35 37.71 8.65
N ASP A 219 -71.28 37.55 9.45
CA ASP A 219 -71.14 36.55 10.52
C ASP A 219 -71.52 37.10 11.92
N GLY A 220 -72.03 38.33 12.03
CA GLY A 220 -72.42 38.93 13.32
C GLY A 220 -71.28 39.21 14.31
N LYS A 221 -70.04 38.86 13.98
CA LYS A 221 -68.86 39.10 14.83
C LYS A 221 -68.20 40.43 14.49
N ARG A 222 -68.02 41.26 15.53
CA ARG A 222 -67.28 42.54 15.49
C ARG A 222 -65.82 42.27 15.14
N SER A 223 -65.20 43.14 14.33
CA SER A 223 -63.73 43.12 14.15
C SER A 223 -63.09 43.27 15.54
N LEU A 224 -62.42 42.22 16.00
CA LEU A 224 -61.62 42.26 17.23
C LEU A 224 -60.43 43.17 16.93
N TRP A 225 -60.51 44.40 17.38
CA TRP A 225 -59.33 45.21 17.63
C TRP A 225 -58.38 44.39 18.50
N LYS A 226 -57.06 44.50 18.28
CA LYS A 226 -56.05 43.89 19.15
C LYS A 226 -56.39 44.27 20.59
N THR A 227 -56.95 43.31 21.31
CA THR A 227 -57.30 43.43 22.72
C THR A 227 -56.29 42.58 23.47
N GLU A 228 -55.97 43.00 24.69
CA GLU A 228 -55.05 42.29 25.58
C GLU A 228 -55.35 40.77 25.66
N LYS A 229 -56.63 40.38 25.57
CA LYS A 229 -57.07 38.98 25.52
C LYS A 229 -56.70 38.23 24.24
N THR A 230 -56.65 38.89 23.09
CA THR A 230 -56.21 38.30 21.82
C THR A 230 -54.68 38.25 21.70
N GLU A 231 -53.98 39.25 22.24
CA GLU A 231 -52.52 39.27 22.30
C GLU A 231 -52.00 38.22 23.28
N ALA A 232 -52.60 38.12 24.49
CA ALA A 232 -52.29 37.05 25.45
C ALA A 232 -52.56 35.63 24.90
N LYS A 233 -53.55 35.46 24.00
CA LYS A 233 -53.77 34.17 23.31
C LYS A 233 -52.68 33.87 22.29
N HIS A 234 -52.27 34.85 21.48
CA HIS A 234 -51.18 34.67 20.52
C HIS A 234 -49.82 34.48 21.20
N GLU A 235 -49.57 35.20 22.30
CA GLU A 235 -48.40 34.98 23.15
C GLU A 235 -48.43 33.59 23.79
N GLY A 236 -49.58 33.14 24.28
CA GLY A 236 -49.76 31.77 24.79
C GLY A 236 -49.49 30.68 23.74
N GLU A 237 -49.95 30.88 22.50
CA GLU A 237 -49.66 29.99 21.37
C GLU A 237 -48.16 30.01 20.99
N MET A 238 -47.53 31.18 21.05
CA MET A 238 -46.08 31.34 20.82
C MET A 238 -45.27 30.62 21.90
N TYR A 239 -45.58 30.83 23.19
CA TYR A 239 -44.93 30.13 24.29
C TYR A 239 -45.13 28.62 24.22
N LYS A 240 -46.34 28.18 23.84
CA LYS A 240 -46.62 26.75 23.62
C LYS A 240 -45.77 26.17 22.49
N THR A 241 -45.60 26.90 21.39
CA THR A 241 -44.74 26.47 20.27
C THR A 241 -43.28 26.38 20.71
N LEU A 242 -42.78 27.41 21.39
CA LEU A 242 -41.41 27.44 21.91
C LEU A 242 -41.14 26.28 22.89
N LEU A 243 -42.07 26.00 23.81
CA LEU A 243 -41.97 24.87 24.74
C LEU A 243 -41.96 23.54 24.01
N ASN A 244 -42.82 23.35 22.99
CA ASN A 244 -42.83 22.13 22.19
C ASN A 244 -41.51 21.92 21.42
N ASP A 245 -40.88 23.00 20.95
CA ASP A 245 -39.58 22.94 20.28
C ASP A 245 -38.47 22.55 21.27
N TYR A 246 -38.47 23.11 22.48
CA TYR A 246 -37.56 22.70 23.56
C TYR A 246 -37.75 21.24 23.96
N ASP A 247 -38.99 20.78 24.14
CA ASP A 247 -39.30 19.38 24.45
C ASP A 247 -38.86 18.44 23.32
N SER A 248 -38.99 18.86 22.07
CA SER A 248 -38.53 18.10 20.91
C SER A 248 -37.00 18.01 20.88
N ARG A 249 -36.31 19.12 21.12
CA ARG A 249 -34.85 19.15 21.22
C ARG A 249 -34.33 18.31 22.37
N GLN A 250 -35.01 18.34 23.51
CA GLN A 250 -34.66 17.51 24.67
C GLN A 250 -34.84 16.02 24.36
N ARG A 251 -35.91 15.63 23.66
CA ARG A 251 -36.10 14.25 23.19
C ARG A 251 -35.00 13.81 22.22
N GLU A 252 -34.64 14.65 21.26
CA GLU A 252 -33.53 14.39 20.32
C GLU A 252 -32.21 14.18 21.06
N LEU A 253 -31.88 15.06 22.01
CA LEU A 253 -30.67 14.95 22.82
C LEU A 253 -30.65 13.66 23.65
N VAL A 254 -31.78 13.24 24.22
CA VAL A 254 -31.87 11.97 24.97
C VAL A 254 -31.65 10.77 24.06
N LEU A 255 -32.19 10.79 22.83
CA LEU A 255 -31.96 9.73 21.84
C LEU A 255 -30.50 9.68 21.40
N GLU A 256 -29.90 10.82 21.05
CA GLU A 256 -28.48 10.93 20.69
C GLU A 256 -27.60 10.43 21.85
N ASN A 257 -27.90 10.82 23.09
CA ASN A 257 -27.14 10.34 24.25
C ASN A 257 -27.26 8.81 24.43
N ALA A 258 -28.43 8.23 24.16
CA ALA A 258 -28.62 6.79 24.18
C ALA A 258 -27.84 6.08 23.05
N GLU A 259 -27.78 6.67 21.87
CA GLU A 259 -26.97 6.17 20.75
C GLU A 259 -25.47 6.27 21.03
N LEU A 260 -25.00 7.40 21.55
CA LEU A 260 -23.62 7.60 21.99
C LEU A 260 -23.23 6.59 23.07
N LYS A 261 -24.12 6.31 24.03
CA LYS A 261 -23.91 5.23 24.99
C LYS A 261 -23.79 3.88 24.30
N LYS A 262 -24.65 3.53 23.34
CA LYS A 262 -24.54 2.26 22.60
C LYS A 262 -23.20 2.15 21.86
N VAL A 263 -22.77 3.20 21.16
CA VAL A 263 -21.48 3.23 20.44
C VAL A 263 -20.33 3.08 21.43
N LEU A 264 -20.36 3.75 22.58
CA LEU A 264 -19.34 3.63 23.61
C LEU A 264 -19.25 2.20 24.18
N HIS A 265 -20.39 1.55 24.43
CA HIS A 265 -20.42 0.15 24.87
C HIS A 265 -19.89 -0.80 23.79
N GLN A 266 -20.20 -0.54 22.53
CA GLN A 266 -19.69 -1.31 21.40
C GLN A 266 -18.17 -1.16 21.25
N MET A 267 -17.65 0.08 21.30
CA MET A 267 -16.22 0.35 21.29
C MET A 267 -15.51 -0.32 22.47
N LYS A 268 -16.10 -0.28 23.67
CA LYS A 268 -15.59 -0.99 24.86
C LYS A 268 -15.51 -2.50 24.59
N LYS A 269 -16.56 -3.10 24.04
CA LYS A 269 -16.62 -4.53 23.70
C LYS A 269 -15.54 -4.91 22.68
N GLU A 270 -15.36 -4.11 21.63
CA GLU A 270 -14.34 -4.33 20.60
C GLU A 270 -12.92 -4.18 21.16
N MET A 271 -12.65 -3.12 21.95
CA MET A 271 -11.37 -2.94 22.63
C MET A 271 -11.06 -4.13 23.55
N MET A 272 -12.03 -4.59 24.34
CA MET A 272 -11.85 -5.79 25.18
C MET A 272 -11.59 -7.04 24.34
N SER A 273 -12.27 -7.21 23.20
CA SER A 273 -12.04 -8.33 22.28
C SER A 273 -10.62 -8.32 21.70
N VAL A 274 -10.12 -7.15 21.27
CA VAL A 274 -8.74 -6.98 20.78
C VAL A 274 -7.72 -7.27 21.87
N LEU A 275 -7.96 -6.79 23.10
CA LEU A 275 -7.08 -7.03 24.24
C LEU A 275 -7.08 -8.50 24.68
N ARG A 276 -8.24 -9.18 24.69
CA ARG A 276 -8.33 -10.63 24.96
C ARG A 276 -7.63 -11.45 23.88
N SER A 277 -7.83 -11.09 22.61
CA SER A 277 -7.17 -11.74 21.46
C SER A 277 -5.65 -11.57 21.50
N ARG A 278 -5.15 -10.41 21.93
CA ARG A 278 -3.71 -10.17 22.14
C ARG A 278 -3.14 -10.98 23.32
N LYS A 279 -3.91 -11.16 24.39
CA LYS A 279 -3.52 -12.00 25.54
C LYS A 279 -3.45 -13.49 25.17
N LEU A 280 -4.35 -13.95 24.30
CA LEU A 280 -4.32 -15.31 23.71
C LEU A 280 -3.15 -15.48 22.73
N SER A 281 -2.88 -14.48 21.89
CA SER A 281 -1.73 -14.49 20.96
C SER A 281 -0.37 -14.53 21.68
N LEU A 282 -0.21 -13.88 22.83
CA LEU A 282 1.01 -13.99 23.64
C LEU A 282 1.12 -15.31 24.42
N ARG A 283 0.01 -16.01 24.66
CA ARG A 283 0.01 -17.31 25.35
C ARG A 283 0.24 -18.49 24.39
N GLY A 284 0.06 -18.28 23.09
CA GLY A 284 0.22 -19.29 22.04
C GLY A 284 1.67 -19.69 21.71
N GLU A 285 2.68 -19.06 22.30
CA GLU A 285 4.10 -19.39 22.04
C GLU A 285 4.76 -20.23 23.15
N LYS A 286 4.03 -20.60 24.21
CA LYS A 286 4.50 -21.61 25.19
C LYS A 286 3.34 -22.44 25.74
N ALA A 287 3.34 -23.72 25.34
CA ALA A 287 2.98 -24.92 26.10
C ALA A 287 2.04 -25.87 25.34
N ASP A 288 2.65 -26.86 24.70
CA ASP A 288 2.10 -28.22 24.72
C ASP A 288 2.15 -28.78 26.16
N LEU A 289 1.21 -29.69 26.44
CA LEU A 289 1.05 -30.55 27.63
C LEU A 289 0.33 -29.95 28.85
N SER A 290 -0.99 -30.16 28.92
CA SER A 290 -1.69 -30.93 29.97
C SER A 290 -3.18 -30.57 29.97
N GLY A 291 -4.03 -31.60 29.96
CA GLY A 291 -5.47 -31.46 29.78
C GLY A 291 -6.29 -31.17 31.04
N THR A 292 -7.60 -31.18 30.77
CA THR A 292 -8.76 -31.39 31.67
C THR A 292 -9.49 -30.14 32.17
N GLN A 293 -10.72 -29.99 31.62
CA GLN A 293 -12.00 -29.47 32.18
C GLN A 293 -12.00 -28.09 32.89
N ALA A 294 -13.06 -27.28 32.90
CA ALA A 294 -14.48 -27.54 32.70
C ALA A 294 -15.15 -26.29 32.10
N ALA A 295 -16.30 -26.53 31.47
CA ALA A 295 -17.29 -25.49 31.22
C ALA A 295 -17.82 -24.96 32.56
N SER A 296 -17.93 -23.64 32.69
CA SER A 296 -18.80 -22.99 33.67
C SER A 296 -19.36 -21.75 33.00
N GLU A 297 -20.64 -21.83 32.67
CA GLU A 297 -21.53 -20.70 32.42
C GLU A 297 -21.74 -19.97 33.74
N GLU A 298 -21.17 -18.79 33.90
CA GLU A 298 -21.67 -17.78 34.86
C GLU A 298 -21.52 -16.42 34.16
N ASP A 299 -22.56 -16.08 33.39
CA ASP A 299 -22.94 -14.70 33.13
C ASP A 299 -23.64 -14.18 34.40
N GLU A 300 -23.47 -12.88 34.64
CA GLU A 300 -24.03 -12.04 35.71
C GLU A 300 -23.07 -11.68 36.86
N GLU A 301 -22.98 -10.37 37.11
CA GLU A 301 -22.18 -9.66 38.13
C GLU A 301 -20.68 -9.37 37.85
N GLU A 302 -20.38 -8.60 36.79
CA GLU A 302 -19.08 -7.90 36.70
C GLU A 302 -19.22 -6.44 36.19
N VAL A 303 -20.26 -5.73 36.66
CA VAL A 303 -20.44 -4.30 36.33
C VAL A 303 -19.62 -3.39 37.26
N PHE A 304 -19.24 -3.86 38.45
CA PHE A 304 -18.61 -3.01 39.47
C PHE A 304 -17.06 -3.06 39.49
N ASP A 305 -16.41 -4.05 38.88
CA ASP A 305 -14.92 -4.18 38.88
C ASP A 305 -14.24 -3.57 37.63
N SER A 306 -15.04 -3.20 36.61
CA SER A 306 -14.51 -2.61 35.37
C SER A 306 -14.01 -1.18 35.55
N GLU A 307 -14.51 -0.43 36.54
CA GLU A 307 -14.10 0.96 36.80
C GLU A 307 -12.76 1.00 37.54
N LEU A 308 -12.55 0.11 38.52
CA LEU A 308 -11.27 -0.04 39.21
C LEU A 308 -10.16 -0.47 38.25
N THR A 309 -10.46 -1.39 37.33
CA THR A 309 -9.52 -1.86 36.30
C THR A 309 -9.14 -0.75 35.31
N CYS A 310 -10.09 0.12 34.95
CA CYS A 310 -9.84 1.27 34.08
C CYS A 310 -8.97 2.35 34.77
N VAL A 311 -9.24 2.62 36.05
CA VAL A 311 -8.42 3.54 36.86
C VAL A 311 -7.00 3.02 36.99
N HIS A 312 -6.80 1.73 37.30
CA HIS A 312 -5.47 1.11 37.37
C HIS A 312 -4.75 1.11 36.02
N ALA A 313 -5.46 0.90 34.90
CA ALA A 313 -4.87 0.98 33.57
C ALA A 313 -4.44 2.42 33.23
N ARG A 314 -5.24 3.42 33.58
CA ARG A 314 -4.93 4.84 33.41
C ARG A 314 -3.72 5.24 34.24
N GLU A 315 -3.63 4.76 35.48
CA GLU A 315 -2.51 5.03 36.38
C GLU A 315 -1.21 4.37 35.90
N LYS A 316 -1.26 3.12 35.45
CA LYS A 316 -0.11 2.43 34.82
C LYS A 316 0.39 3.17 33.58
N LEU A 317 -0.50 3.62 32.71
CA LEU A 317 -0.14 4.41 31.53
C LEU A 317 0.51 5.74 31.93
N THR A 318 -0.10 6.45 32.89
CA THR A 318 0.43 7.73 33.38
C THR A 318 1.81 7.57 34.01
N ASN A 319 2.03 6.51 34.79
CA ASN A 319 3.32 6.22 35.39
C ASN A 319 4.38 5.83 34.34
N SER A 320 4.00 5.09 33.29
CA SER A 320 4.87 4.79 32.15
C SER A 320 5.30 6.06 31.41
N ILE A 321 4.36 6.95 31.10
CA ILE A 321 4.65 8.24 30.45
C ILE A 321 5.58 9.10 31.32
N ARG A 322 5.32 9.18 32.64
CA ARG A 322 6.19 9.90 33.59
C ARG A 322 7.60 9.31 33.67
N LEU A 323 7.74 8.00 33.54
CA LEU A 323 9.06 7.34 33.54
C LEU A 323 9.81 7.65 32.23
N GLN A 324 9.14 7.57 31.08
CA GLN A 324 9.73 7.93 29.79
C GLN A 324 10.13 9.41 29.74
N TRP A 325 9.29 10.29 30.28
CA TRP A 325 9.61 11.71 30.42
C TRP A 325 10.84 11.95 31.29
N ARG A 326 10.97 11.25 32.43
CA ARG A 326 12.17 11.33 33.28
C ARG A 326 13.43 10.83 32.56
N ARG A 327 13.32 9.74 31.80
CA ARG A 327 14.44 9.23 30.99
C ARG A 327 14.84 10.23 29.91
N LEU A 328 13.88 10.79 29.18
CA LEU A 328 14.14 11.82 28.17
C LEU A 328 14.75 13.08 28.80
N LYS A 329 14.18 13.57 29.91
CA LYS A 329 14.71 14.72 30.65
C LYS A 329 16.15 14.48 31.09
N SER A 330 16.47 13.34 31.68
CA SER A 330 17.84 12.98 32.06
C SER A 330 18.79 12.88 30.85
N HIS A 331 18.28 12.43 29.70
CA HIS A 331 19.04 12.37 28.46
C HIS A 331 19.33 13.76 27.90
N VAL A 332 18.35 14.65 27.94
CA VAL A 332 18.48 16.06 27.53
C VAL A 332 19.41 16.81 28.48
N GLU A 333 19.26 16.66 29.80
CA GLU A 333 20.16 17.25 30.80
C GLU A 333 21.60 16.76 30.63
N ARG A 334 21.80 15.48 30.28
CA ARG A 334 23.12 14.93 29.97
C ARG A 334 23.70 15.50 28.67
N LEU A 335 22.88 15.66 27.62
CA LEU A 335 23.31 16.31 26.37
C LEU A 335 23.68 17.78 26.62
N ASP A 336 22.88 18.49 27.40
CA ASP A 336 23.12 19.90 27.77
C ASP A 336 24.37 20.05 28.64
N SER A 337 24.59 19.12 29.58
CA SER A 337 25.83 19.02 30.34
C SER A 337 27.03 18.68 29.45
N GLN A 338 26.85 17.86 28.41
CA GLN A 338 27.89 17.54 27.43
C GLN A 338 28.25 18.77 26.59
N VAL A 339 27.25 19.52 26.12
CA VAL A 339 27.43 20.77 25.37
C VAL A 339 28.12 21.83 26.23
N SER A 340 27.72 21.94 27.51
CA SER A 340 28.34 22.83 28.50
C SER A 340 29.79 22.43 28.80
N LEU A 341 30.08 21.13 28.91
CA LEU A 341 31.44 20.60 29.09
C LEU A 341 32.31 20.86 27.86
N THR A 342 31.73 20.82 26.65
CA THR A 342 32.41 21.12 25.38
C THR A 342 32.67 22.62 25.19
N GLN A 343 31.89 23.49 25.85
CA GLN A 343 32.14 24.94 25.90
C GLN A 343 33.17 25.32 26.98
N MET A 344 33.18 24.66 28.14
CA MET A 344 34.14 24.91 29.22
C MET A 344 35.51 24.26 28.98
N SER A 345 35.61 23.19 28.18
CA SER A 345 36.90 22.56 27.83
C SER A 345 37.69 23.30 26.75
N LYS A 346 37.20 24.44 26.25
CA LYS A 346 37.87 25.25 25.22
C LYS A 346 38.90 26.23 25.79
N SER A 347 39.09 26.29 27.12
CA SER A 347 39.99 27.24 27.77
C SER A 347 41.11 26.62 28.62
N THR A 348 41.31 25.30 28.67
CA THR A 348 42.46 24.74 29.39
C THR A 348 42.97 23.44 28.77
N THR A 349 44.22 23.52 28.28
CA THR A 349 45.20 22.45 28.03
C THR A 349 44.94 21.42 26.91
N GLY A 350 45.65 21.63 25.79
CA GLY A 350 46.59 20.65 25.18
C GLY A 350 46.06 19.37 24.53
N ASP A 351 45.68 19.46 23.25
CA ASP A 351 45.72 18.43 22.17
C ASP A 351 44.90 17.12 22.33
N PRO A 352 44.46 16.41 21.26
CA PRO A 352 44.41 16.72 19.83
C PRO A 352 42.96 16.82 19.30
N VAL A 353 42.71 17.84 18.47
CA VAL A 353 41.45 18.06 17.75
C VAL A 353 41.43 17.21 16.46
N PRO A 354 40.35 16.48 16.13
CA PRO A 354 40.24 15.84 14.81
C PRO A 354 40.09 16.94 13.73
N PRO A 355 40.86 16.87 12.63
CA PRO A 355 41.24 18.05 11.87
C PRO A 355 40.11 18.50 10.93
N ARG A 356 39.93 19.82 10.87
CA ARG A 356 39.09 20.53 9.90
C ARG A 356 39.35 20.09 8.44
N GLU A 357 40.56 19.59 8.17
CA GLU A 357 40.97 18.98 6.89
C GLU A 357 40.15 17.74 6.49
N THR A 358 39.66 16.94 7.44
CA THR A 358 38.85 15.76 7.10
C THR A 358 37.50 16.19 6.54
N CYS A 359 36.90 17.24 7.11
CA CYS A 359 35.62 17.79 6.62
C CYS A 359 35.75 18.40 5.21
N GLU A 360 36.89 19.03 4.89
CA GLU A 360 37.16 19.55 3.56
C GLU A 360 37.40 18.43 2.54
N LYS A 361 38.13 17.37 2.92
CA LYS A 361 38.33 16.17 2.08
C LYS A 361 37.01 15.44 1.79
N GLU A 362 36.13 15.33 2.77
CA GLU A 362 34.78 14.76 2.61
C GLU A 362 33.93 15.61 1.65
N MET A 363 34.02 16.94 1.72
CA MET A 363 33.32 17.85 0.81
C MET A 363 33.82 17.72 -0.63
N GLU A 364 35.13 17.63 -0.84
CA GLU A 364 35.71 17.42 -2.17
C GLU A 364 35.36 16.04 -2.73
N ARG A 365 35.29 14.99 -1.90
CA ARG A 365 34.82 13.67 -2.32
C ARG A 365 33.36 13.71 -2.81
N LEU A 366 32.48 14.35 -2.05
CA LEU A 366 31.06 14.48 -2.43
C LEU A 366 30.88 15.27 -3.73
N LYS A 367 31.69 16.31 -3.96
CA LYS A 367 31.67 17.03 -5.25
C LYS A 367 32.06 16.12 -6.42
N LEU A 368 33.07 15.26 -6.22
CA LEU A 368 33.51 14.31 -7.24
C LEU A 368 32.43 13.26 -7.53
N GLU A 369 31.78 12.73 -6.50
CA GLU A 369 30.65 11.78 -6.64
C GLU A 369 29.47 12.43 -7.37
N ILE A 370 29.12 13.68 -7.05
CA ILE A 370 28.06 14.42 -7.76
C ILE A 370 28.42 14.61 -9.24
N GLN A 371 29.69 14.88 -9.56
CA GLN A 371 30.14 15.03 -10.93
C GLN A 371 30.03 13.70 -11.69
N GLN A 372 30.46 12.58 -11.09
CA GLN A 372 30.31 11.25 -11.67
C GLN A 372 28.84 10.88 -11.92
N CYS A 373 27.94 11.21 -10.98
CA CYS A 373 26.51 11.01 -11.18
C CYS A 373 25.96 11.82 -12.36
N LYS A 374 26.42 13.07 -12.54
CA LYS A 374 26.03 13.90 -13.69
C LYS A 374 26.48 13.30 -15.01
N ASP A 375 27.72 12.84 -15.10
CA ASP A 375 28.28 12.24 -16.32
C ASP A 375 27.55 10.92 -16.66
N PHE A 376 27.19 10.14 -15.64
CA PHE A 376 26.38 8.93 -15.81
C PHE A 376 24.97 9.24 -16.34
N ILE A 377 24.31 10.27 -15.78
CA ILE A 377 22.99 10.72 -16.26
C ILE A 377 23.08 11.18 -17.72
N GLN A 378 24.11 11.95 -18.09
CA GLN A 378 24.31 12.38 -19.48
C GLN A 378 24.52 11.19 -20.43
N THR A 379 25.30 10.19 -20.00
CA THR A 379 25.53 8.96 -20.78
C THR A 379 24.25 8.14 -20.93
N GLN A 380 23.44 8.02 -19.87
CA GLN A 380 22.14 7.37 -19.93
C GLN A 380 21.17 8.12 -20.85
N GLN A 381 21.15 9.45 -20.80
CA GLN A 381 20.35 10.28 -21.70
C GLN A 381 20.77 10.09 -23.16
N HIS A 382 22.07 10.05 -23.45
CA HIS A 382 22.58 9.78 -24.79
C HIS A 382 22.15 8.39 -25.31
N HIS A 383 22.27 7.35 -24.48
CA HIS A 383 21.83 6.00 -24.87
C HIS A 383 20.31 5.92 -25.09
N LEU A 384 19.50 6.60 -24.27
CA LEU A 384 18.06 6.73 -24.50
C LEU A 384 17.77 7.41 -25.83
N GLN A 385 18.46 8.50 -26.13
CA GLN A 385 18.30 9.24 -27.39
C GLN A 385 18.71 8.38 -28.60
N GLN A 386 19.79 7.61 -28.48
CA GLN A 386 20.25 6.67 -29.50
C GLN A 386 19.27 5.50 -29.71
N LYS A 387 18.67 4.97 -28.63
CA LYS A 387 17.63 3.94 -28.71
C LYS A 387 16.36 4.44 -29.39
N LEU A 388 15.98 5.68 -29.15
CA LEU A 388 14.87 6.34 -29.84
C LEU A 388 15.15 6.66 -31.32
N SER A 389 16.42 6.64 -31.74
CA SER A 389 16.86 6.98 -33.11
C SER A 389 17.00 5.76 -34.04
N THR A 390 16.84 4.54 -33.54
CA THR A 390 17.07 3.30 -34.32
C THR A 390 15.73 2.70 -34.76
N PRO A 391 15.42 2.61 -36.07
CA PRO A 391 14.15 2.04 -36.52
C PRO A 391 14.25 0.52 -36.52
N CYS A 392 13.59 -0.14 -35.56
CA CYS A 392 13.43 -1.59 -35.55
C CYS A 392 12.11 -1.96 -34.83
N ASP A 393 11.10 -2.31 -35.62
CA ASP A 393 9.95 -3.21 -35.34
C ASP A 393 9.22 -3.19 -33.97
N GLU A 394 9.28 -2.08 -33.21
CA GLU A 394 8.43 -1.84 -32.02
C GLU A 394 7.26 -0.86 -32.28
N ASP A 395 6.98 -0.53 -33.54
CA ASP A 395 6.01 0.52 -33.88
C ASP A 395 4.57 0.18 -33.47
N ALA A 396 4.18 -1.10 -33.44
CA ALA A 396 2.81 -1.50 -33.10
C ALA A 396 2.48 -1.38 -31.60
N ALA A 397 3.45 -1.67 -30.71
CA ALA A 397 3.27 -1.56 -29.27
C ALA A 397 3.45 -0.12 -28.78
N LEU A 398 4.38 0.62 -29.41
CA LEU A 398 4.57 2.05 -29.14
C LEU A 398 3.38 2.87 -29.64
N LEU A 399 2.81 2.62 -30.84
CA LEU A 399 1.63 3.36 -31.31
C LEU A 399 0.40 3.16 -30.42
N LEU A 400 0.20 1.97 -29.85
CA LEU A 400 -0.92 1.71 -28.94
C LEU A 400 -0.72 2.40 -27.58
N ASN A 401 0.51 2.39 -27.08
CA ASN A 401 0.87 3.07 -25.82
C ASN A 401 0.87 4.60 -25.99
N ASP A 402 1.38 5.12 -27.10
CA ASP A 402 1.33 6.54 -27.44
C ASP A 402 -0.11 7.01 -27.65
N SER A 403 -0.97 6.19 -28.26
CA SER A 403 -2.40 6.52 -28.41
C SER A 403 -3.11 6.63 -27.06
N TYR A 404 -2.86 5.71 -26.13
CA TYR A 404 -3.42 5.76 -24.78
C TYR A 404 -2.85 6.95 -23.97
N MET A 405 -1.55 7.19 -24.03
CA MET A 405 -0.90 8.31 -23.34
C MET A 405 -1.32 9.67 -23.92
N LEU A 406 -1.57 9.77 -25.23
CA LEU A 406 -2.14 10.96 -25.86
C LEU A 406 -3.57 11.22 -25.42
N GLN A 407 -4.41 10.18 -25.39
CA GLN A 407 -5.78 10.28 -24.91
C GLN A 407 -5.84 10.70 -23.44
N GLU A 408 -4.97 10.14 -22.60
CA GLU A 408 -4.80 10.49 -21.20
C GLU A 408 -4.37 11.95 -21.03
N LYS A 409 -3.36 12.38 -21.81
CA LYS A 409 -2.87 13.76 -21.82
C LYS A 409 -3.93 14.76 -22.27
N GLU A 410 -4.77 14.39 -23.24
CA GLU A 410 -5.86 15.23 -23.72
C GLU A 410 -7.01 15.31 -22.70
N ARG A 411 -7.33 14.19 -22.03
CA ARG A 411 -8.27 14.18 -20.91
C ARG A 411 -7.79 15.08 -19.76
N LEU A 412 -6.54 14.92 -19.33
CA LEU A 412 -5.94 15.75 -18.27
C LEU A 412 -5.90 17.22 -18.65
N ARG A 413 -5.67 17.54 -19.93
CA ARG A 413 -5.75 18.92 -20.43
C ARG A 413 -7.17 19.48 -20.33
N GLY A 414 -8.18 18.67 -20.62
CA GLY A 414 -9.59 19.03 -20.45
C GLY A 414 -9.97 19.25 -18.97
N GLU A 415 -9.53 18.35 -18.08
CA GLU A 415 -9.73 18.48 -16.63
C GLU A 415 -9.03 19.73 -16.08
N TRP A 416 -7.79 20.00 -16.51
CA TRP A 416 -7.05 21.19 -16.13
C TRP A 416 -7.75 22.46 -16.57
N LYS A 417 -8.27 22.51 -17.80
CA LYS A 417 -9.05 23.66 -18.29
C LYS A 417 -10.31 23.88 -17.45
N ASN A 418 -11.01 22.82 -17.07
CA ASN A 418 -12.20 22.90 -16.23
C ASN A 418 -11.86 23.40 -14.81
N LEU A 419 -10.75 22.93 -14.22
CA LEU A 419 -10.26 23.43 -12.93
C LEU A 419 -9.87 24.90 -13.00
N GLU A 420 -9.24 25.33 -14.10
CA GLU A 420 -8.88 26.72 -14.31
C GLU A 420 -10.13 27.61 -14.46
N GLU A 421 -11.15 27.15 -15.20
CA GLU A 421 -12.46 27.81 -15.30
C GLU A 421 -13.12 27.92 -13.92
N GLN A 422 -13.16 26.85 -13.13
CA GLN A 422 -13.67 26.89 -11.76
C GLN A 422 -12.90 27.86 -10.87
N ARG A 423 -11.57 27.87 -10.95
CA ARG A 423 -10.73 28.82 -10.22
C ARG A 423 -11.10 30.26 -10.57
N THR A 424 -11.30 30.58 -11.85
CA THR A 424 -11.72 31.94 -12.26
C THR A 424 -13.12 32.31 -11.77
N ILE A 425 -14.05 31.35 -11.69
CA ILE A 425 -15.38 31.57 -11.14
C ILE A 425 -15.29 31.86 -9.64
N PHE A 426 -14.54 31.05 -8.88
CA PHE A 426 -14.34 31.28 -7.45
C PHE A 426 -13.65 32.62 -7.17
N GLU A 427 -12.69 33.03 -8.00
CA GLU A 427 -12.04 34.33 -7.85
C GLU A 427 -13.04 35.49 -8.07
N LYS A 428 -13.92 35.37 -9.07
CA LYS A 428 -14.99 36.35 -9.32
C LYS A 428 -16.00 36.38 -8.17
N GLU A 429 -16.45 35.22 -7.70
CA GLU A 429 -17.35 35.14 -6.55
C GLU A 429 -16.71 35.76 -5.31
N ARG A 430 -15.44 35.45 -5.04
CA ARG A 430 -14.67 36.03 -3.92
C ARG A 430 -14.58 37.55 -4.03
N SER A 431 -14.33 38.08 -5.23
CA SER A 431 -14.36 39.53 -5.49
C SER A 431 -15.75 40.11 -5.21
N ASN A 432 -16.82 39.49 -5.72
CA ASN A 432 -18.19 39.95 -5.52
C ASN A 432 -18.60 39.93 -4.05
N PHE A 433 -18.24 38.89 -3.30
CA PHE A 433 -18.50 38.82 -1.86
C PHE A 433 -17.73 39.91 -1.09
N THR A 434 -16.49 40.17 -1.48
CA THR A 434 -15.67 41.22 -0.88
C THR A 434 -16.29 42.59 -1.14
N GLU A 435 -16.72 42.86 -2.38
CA GLU A 435 -17.38 44.11 -2.75
C GLU A 435 -18.73 44.29 -2.05
N ALA A 436 -19.54 43.23 -1.97
CA ALA A 436 -20.80 43.24 -1.23
C ALA A 436 -20.59 43.53 0.27
N ALA A 437 -19.55 42.95 0.89
CA ALA A 437 -19.21 43.22 2.27
C ALA A 437 -18.77 44.68 2.49
N ILE A 438 -17.98 45.23 1.57
CA ILE A 438 -17.57 46.65 1.58
C ILE A 438 -18.81 47.54 1.45
N ARG A 439 -19.71 47.25 0.51
CA ARG A 439 -20.94 48.02 0.31
C ARG A 439 -21.84 47.99 1.55
N LEU A 440 -22.03 46.81 2.14
CA LEU A 440 -22.81 46.65 3.37
C LEU A 440 -22.19 47.45 4.53
N SER A 441 -20.86 47.50 4.62
CA SER A 441 -20.17 48.33 5.61
C SER A 441 -20.43 49.82 5.41
N HIS A 442 -20.48 50.30 4.17
CA HIS A 442 -20.81 51.70 3.88
C HIS A 442 -22.28 52.01 4.21
N GLU A 443 -23.21 51.15 3.79
CA GLU A 443 -24.64 51.30 4.09
C GLU A 443 -24.90 51.31 5.61
N ARG A 444 -24.21 50.45 6.37
CA ARG A 444 -24.28 50.45 7.85
C ARG A 444 -23.77 51.76 8.44
N LYS A 445 -22.64 52.27 7.93
CA LYS A 445 -22.07 53.54 8.40
C LYS A 445 -23.03 54.71 8.16
N VAL A 446 -23.60 54.81 6.95
CA VAL A 446 -24.60 55.83 6.61
C VAL A 446 -25.83 55.71 7.51
N PHE A 447 -26.32 54.50 7.76
CA PHE A 447 -27.45 54.28 8.66
C PHE A 447 -27.15 54.71 10.10
N GLU A 448 -25.94 54.47 10.60
CA GLU A 448 -25.50 54.93 11.93
C GLU A 448 -25.39 56.46 12.00
N GLU A 449 -24.91 57.11 10.94
CA GLU A 449 -24.86 58.58 10.81
C GLU A 449 -26.28 59.19 10.76
N ASP A 450 -27.20 58.60 9.98
CA ASP A 450 -28.61 59.01 9.94
C ASP A 450 -29.30 58.82 11.29
N ARG A 451 -29.01 57.73 12.00
CA ARG A 451 -29.51 57.52 13.37
C ARG A 451 -28.96 58.58 14.33
N ALA A 452 -27.68 58.93 14.20
CA ALA A 452 -27.05 59.95 15.04
C ALA A 452 -27.62 61.35 14.75
N THR A 453 -27.86 61.70 13.49
CA THR A 453 -28.49 62.98 13.11
C THR A 453 -29.96 63.04 13.54
N TRP A 454 -30.70 61.94 13.42
CA TRP A 454 -32.07 61.83 13.92
C TRP A 454 -32.13 62.03 15.44
N LEU A 455 -31.25 61.35 16.20
CA LEU A 455 -31.13 61.56 17.65
C LEU A 455 -30.76 63.00 18.00
N LYS A 456 -29.85 63.61 17.23
CA LYS A 456 -29.48 65.02 17.42
C LYS A 456 -30.67 65.96 17.23
N HIS A 457 -31.50 65.75 16.20
CA HIS A 457 -32.70 66.56 15.96
C HIS A 457 -33.82 66.36 16.98
N HIS A 458 -33.84 65.20 17.65
CA HIS A 458 -34.93 64.84 18.57
C HIS A 458 -34.62 65.18 20.04
N PHE A 459 -33.35 65.41 20.38
CA PHE A 459 -32.87 65.60 21.76
C PHE A 459 -31.99 66.84 21.98
N LEU A 460 -31.55 67.53 20.93
CA LEU A 460 -30.94 68.87 20.96
C LEU A 460 -31.83 69.83 20.16
#